data_AF-K1RXL4-F1
#
_entry.id   AF-K1RXL4-F1
#
_cell.length_a   1.000
_cell.length_b   1.000
_cell.length_c   1.000
_cell.angle_alpha   90.00
_cell.angle_beta   90.00
_cell.angle_gamma   90.00
#
_symmetry.space_group_name_H-M   'P 1'
#
loop_
_entity.id
_entity.type
_entity.pdbx_description
1 polymer ?
#
loop_
_entity_poly.entity_id
_entity_poly.type
_entity_poly.pdbx_seq_one_letter_code
_entity_poly.pdbx_strand_id
1 'polypeptide(L)' 'MIKTVIFDMGGVIITLDENEAGKRFIELGMKEFAEKMDPYKQVGLNGQLEEGKISEEEYR' A
#
# COMPACT_ATOMS: atom_id res chain seq x y z
N MET A 1 10.36 -19.16 26.50
CA MET A 1 10.89 -17.79 26.45
C MET A 1 11.01 -17.40 24.98
N ILE A 2 10.36 -16.32 24.55
CA ILE A 2 10.46 -15.85 23.16
C ILE A 2 11.85 -15.25 22.94
N LYS A 3 12.47 -15.58 21.80
CA LYS A 3 13.84 -15.15 21.45
C LYS A 3 13.89 -14.09 20.36
N THR A 4 12.82 -13.98 19.57
CA THR A 4 12.74 -13.07 18.42
C THR A 4 11.30 -12.58 18.29
N VAL A 5 11.16 -11.30 18.01
CA VAL A 5 9.89 -10.69 17.61
C VAL A 5 10.15 -9.96 16.29
N ILE A 6 9.31 -10.22 15.30
CA ILE A 6 9.36 -9.56 14.00
C ILE A 6 8.09 -8.72 13.92
N PHE A 7 8.26 -7.45 13.56
CA PHE A 7 7.17 -6.51 13.42
C PHE A 7 6.98 -6.20 11.94
N ASP A 8 5.72 -6.14 11.54
CA ASP A 8 5.35 -5.45 10.32
C ASP A 8 5.48 -3.93 10.53
N MET A 9 5.59 -3.16 9.47
CA MET A 9 5.67 -1.71 9.55
C MET A 9 4.26 -1.10 9.62
N GLY A 10 3.46 -1.29 8.57
CA GLY A 10 2.10 -0.76 8.48
C GLY A 10 1.14 -1.54 9.38
N GLY A 11 0.25 -0.86 10.08
CA GLY A 11 -0.74 -1.46 10.98
C GLY A 11 -0.16 -1.97 12.32
N VAL A 12 1.16 -1.95 12.49
CA VAL A 12 1.84 -2.40 13.72
C VAL A 12 2.73 -1.30 14.30
N ILE A 13 3.74 -0.82 13.56
CA ILE A 13 4.61 0.28 14.02
C ILE A 13 4.02 1.63 13.62
N ILE A 14 3.40 1.70 12.43
CA ILE A 14 2.76 2.91 11.88
C ILE A 14 1.28 2.63 11.68
N THR A 15 0.41 3.43 12.30
CA THR A 15 -1.03 3.36 12.05
C THR A 15 -1.35 3.82 10.64
N LEU A 16 -2.06 2.98 9.88
CA LEU A 16 -2.50 3.29 8.53
C LEU A 16 -3.88 3.96 8.56
N ASP A 17 -4.10 4.92 7.68
CA ASP A 17 -5.42 5.50 7.37
C ASP A 17 -5.71 5.33 5.88
N GLU A 18 -6.40 4.24 5.56
CA GLU A 18 -6.82 3.90 4.20
C GLU A 18 -7.81 4.93 3.62
N ASN A 19 -8.59 5.62 4.45
CA ASN A 19 -9.55 6.60 3.98
C ASN A 19 -8.83 7.86 3.46
N GLU A 20 -7.81 8.32 4.21
CA GLU A 20 -7.00 9.46 3.75
C GLU A 20 -6.21 9.10 2.48
N ALA A 21 -5.60 7.91 2.41
CA ALA A 21 -4.93 7.46 1.19
C ALA A 21 -5.89 7.41 0.00
N GLY A 22 -7.07 6.80 0.17
CA GLY A 22 -8.09 6.70 -0.88
C GLY A 22 -8.56 8.08 -1.36
N LYS A 23 -8.78 9.02 -0.44
CA LYS A 23 -9.12 10.41 -0.75
C LYS A 23 -8.05 11.08 -1.62
N ARG A 24 -6.76 10.91 -1.29
CA ARG A 24 -5.65 11.48 -2.09
C ARG A 24 -5.56 10.89 -3.48
N PHE A 25 -5.76 9.58 -3.63
CA PHE A 25 -5.80 8.95 -4.95
C PHE A 25 -6.99 9.41 -5.79
N ILE A 26 -8.15 9.67 -5.18
CA ILE A 26 -9.30 10.28 -5.86
C ILE A 26 -8.95 11.71 -6.32
N GLU A 27 -8.27 12.51 -5.50
CA GLU A 27 -7.81 13.87 -5.86
C GLU A 27 -6.86 13.85 -7.06
N LEU A 28 -6.09 12.77 -7.25
CA LEU A 28 -5.22 12.54 -8.41
C LEU A 28 -5.96 12.00 -9.65
N GLY A 29 -7.29 11.81 -9.58
CA GLY A 29 -8.09 11.25 -10.66
C GLY A 29 -8.12 9.72 -10.72
N MET A 30 -7.51 9.04 -9.74
CA MET A 30 -7.40 7.58 -9.68
C MET A 30 -8.55 6.95 -8.90
N LYS A 31 -9.80 7.27 -9.25
CA LYS A 31 -10.99 6.84 -8.49
C LYS A 31 -11.11 5.31 -8.40
N GLU A 32 -10.92 4.60 -9.52
CA GLU A 32 -10.99 3.14 -9.52
C GLU A 32 -9.90 2.47 -8.67
N PHE A 33 -8.77 3.15 -8.47
CA PHE A 33 -7.71 2.67 -7.60
C PHE A 33 -8.13 2.77 -6.14
N ALA A 34 -8.67 3.92 -5.73
CA ALA A 34 -9.16 4.13 -4.37
C ALA A 34 -10.24 3.11 -3.98
N GLU A 35 -11.07 2.67 -4.94
CA GLU A 35 -12.11 1.65 -4.72
C GLU A 35 -11.55 0.22 -4.61
N LYS A 36 -10.33 -0.04 -5.08
CA LYS A 36 -9.68 -1.37 -5.11
C LYS A 36 -8.50 -1.50 -4.14
N MET A 37 -8.19 -0.45 -3.40
CA MET A 37 -7.09 -0.42 -2.45
C MET A 37 -7.38 -1.37 -1.29
N ASP A 38 -6.42 -2.22 -0.96
CA ASP A 38 -6.51 -3.18 0.14
C ASP A 38 -5.38 -2.89 1.14
N PRO A 39 -5.67 -2.65 2.43
CA PRO A 39 -4.66 -2.27 3.43
C PRO A 39 -3.69 -3.42 3.79
N TYR A 40 -3.96 -4.64 3.37
CA TYR A 40 -3.15 -5.82 3.68
C TYR A 40 -2.35 -6.36 2.49
N LYS A 41 -2.88 -6.23 1.27
CA LYS A 41 -2.14 -6.64 0.05
C LYS A 41 -2.61 -5.91 -1.19
N GLN A 42 -1.71 -5.14 -1.81
CA GLN A 42 -2.02 -4.50 -3.08
C GLN A 42 -2.08 -5.49 -4.24
N VAL A 43 -2.88 -5.15 -5.25
CA VAL A 43 -2.99 -5.87 -6.52
C VAL A 43 -2.76 -4.93 -7.70
N GLY A 44 -2.63 -5.48 -8.90
CA GLY A 44 -2.38 -4.68 -10.11
C GLY A 44 -1.04 -3.97 -10.06
N LEU A 45 -0.99 -2.73 -10.56
CA LEU A 45 0.24 -1.96 -10.71
C LEU A 45 0.93 -1.69 -9.35
N ASN A 46 0.17 -1.35 -8.31
CA ASN A 46 0.72 -1.09 -6.98
C ASN A 46 1.28 -2.37 -6.34
N GLY A 47 0.60 -3.51 -6.52
CA GLY A 47 1.13 -4.80 -6.08
C GLY A 47 2.41 -5.19 -6.83
N GLN A 48 2.51 -4.89 -8.13
CA GLN A 48 3.74 -5.10 -8.89
C GLN A 48 4.90 -4.22 -8.39
N LEU A 49 4.62 -2.98 -7.98
CA LEU A 49 5.61 -2.10 -7.36
C LEU A 49 6.07 -2.65 -6.00
N GLU A 50 5.14 -3.04 -5.12
CA GLU A 50 5.45 -3.61 -3.81
C GLU A 50 6.22 -4.94 -3.88
N GLU A 51 5.92 -5.78 -4.88
CA GLU A 51 6.63 -7.03 -5.15
C GLU A 51 7.98 -6.81 -5.86
N GLY A 52 8.32 -5.56 -6.23
CA GLY A 52 9.56 -5.22 -6.92
C GLY A 52 9.62 -5.71 -8.38
N LYS A 53 8.47 -5.98 -9.00
CA LYS A 53 8.36 -6.42 -10.40
C LYS A 53 8.49 -5.29 -11.40
N ILE A 54 8.13 -4.08 -10.98
CA ILE A 54 8.34 -2.83 -11.71
C ILE A 54 9.13 -1.88 -10.84
N SER A 55 9.95 -1.06 -11.48
CA SER A 55 10.67 0.02 -10.83
C SER A 55 9.76 1.22 -10.55
N GLU A 56 10.28 2.12 -9.71
CA GLU A 56 9.68 3.42 -9.45
C GLU A 56 9.53 4.26 -10.73
N GLU A 57 10.49 4.15 -11.66
CA GLU A 57 10.46 4.85 -12.95
C GLU A 57 9.36 4.32 -13.86
N GLU A 58 9.14 3.00 -13.89
CA GLU A 58 8.05 2.37 -14.66
C GLU A 58 6.65 2.64 -14.05
N TYR A 59 6.58 3.02 -12.78
CA TYR A 59 5.32 3.30 -12.07
C TYR A 59 4.80 4.73 -12.30
N ARG A 60 5.69 5.68 -12.63
CA ARG A 60 5.37 7.12 -12.75
C ARG A 60 4.57 7.48 -14.00
#